data_AF-A0A8B3H909-F1
#
_entry.id   AF-A0A8B3H909-F1
#
_cell.length_a   1.000
_cell.length_b   1.000
_cell.length_c   1.000
_cell.angle_alpha   90.00
_cell.angle_beta   90.00
_cell.angle_gamma   90.00
#
_symmetry.space_group_name_H-M   'P 1'
#
loop_
_entity.id
_entity.type
_entity.pdbx_description
1 polymer ?
#
loop_
_entity_poly.entity_id
_entity_poly.type
_entity_poly.pdbx_seq_one_letter_code
_entity_poly.pdbx_strand_id
1 'polypeptide(L)'
;MSAFRFFLTPVKIVLWVIGFLLVFLAALFGVLAKIGGTILYFIAVCTLLSVIIITFMNDFSTNSKLISWAAVIGFNILAVLITQLPEIFSAAGNYLVSLATGTDE
;
A
#
# COMPACT_ATOMS: atom_id res chain seq x y z
N MET A 1 -16.53 -31.39 -23.27
CA MET A 1 -15.22 -30.74 -22.97
C MET A 1 -14.90 -29.48 -23.81
N SER A 2 -15.76 -29.03 -24.75
CA SER A 2 -15.48 -27.88 -25.63
C SER A 2 -15.96 -26.52 -25.09
N ALA A 3 -17.21 -26.42 -24.60
CA ALA A 3 -17.80 -25.14 -24.16
C ALA A 3 -17.11 -24.50 -22.95
N PHE A 4 -16.62 -25.32 -22.01
CA PHE A 4 -15.94 -24.85 -20.80
C PHE A 4 -14.60 -24.18 -21.11
N ARG A 5 -13.81 -24.76 -22.03
CA ARG A 5 -12.56 -24.14 -22.51
C ARG A 5 -12.82 -22.84 -23.28
N PHE A 6 -13.89 -22.79 -24.08
CA PHE A 6 -14.26 -21.59 -24.85
C PHE A 6 -14.62 -20.39 -23.94
N PHE A 7 -15.30 -20.63 -22.81
CA PHE A 7 -15.59 -19.60 -21.81
C PHE A 7 -14.37 -19.22 -20.94
N LEU A 8 -13.47 -20.16 -20.68
CA LEU A 8 -12.27 -19.92 -19.86
C LEU A 8 -11.21 -19.08 -20.58
N THR A 9 -11.07 -19.21 -21.91
CA THR A 9 -10.09 -18.44 -22.69
C THR A 9 -10.24 -16.91 -22.53
N PRO A 10 -11.42 -16.29 -22.70
CA PRO A 10 -11.58 -14.86 -22.49
C PRO A 10 -11.34 -14.44 -21.04
N VAL A 11 -11.73 -15.27 -20.06
CA VAL A 11 -11.49 -15.00 -18.64
C VAL A 11 -9.99 -14.97 -18.32
N LYS A 12 -9.21 -15.92 -18.86
CA LYS A 12 -7.75 -15.96 -18.72
C LYS A 12 -7.08 -14.73 -19.34
N ILE A 13 -7.54 -14.28 -20.50
CA ILE A 13 -7.02 -13.07 -21.15
C ILE A 13 -7.27 -11.84 -20.28
N VAL A 14 -8.49 -11.70 -19.72
CA VAL A 14 -8.82 -10.57 -18.83
C VAL A 14 -7.95 -10.59 -17.56
N LEU A 15 -7.82 -11.75 -16.92
CA LEU A 15 -6.94 -11.92 -15.74
C LEU A 15 -5.49 -11.56 -16.05
N TRP A 16 -4.99 -12.02 -17.19
CA TRP A 16 -3.63 -11.73 -17.65
C TRP A 16 -3.41 -10.23 -17.88
N VAL A 17 -4.33 -9.56 -18.57
CA VAL A 17 -4.26 -8.10 -18.82
C VAL A 17 -4.30 -7.32 -17.50
N ILE A 18 -5.22 -7.66 -16.59
CA ILE A 18 -5.32 -7.00 -15.28
C ILE A 18 -4.06 -7.26 -14.45
N GLY A 19 -3.54 -8.48 -14.46
CA GLY A 19 -2.33 -8.85 -13.74
C GLY A 19 -1.11 -8.06 -14.21
N PHE A 20 -0.90 -7.97 -15.54
CA PHE A 20 0.17 -7.15 -16.12
C PHE A 20 -0.02 -5.66 -15.82
N LEU A 21 -1.25 -5.16 -15.86
CA LEU A 21 -1.55 -3.77 -15.50
C LEU A 21 -1.14 -3.49 -14.05
N LEU A 22 -1.48 -4.38 -13.11
CA LEU A 22 -1.11 -4.23 -11.70
C LEU A 22 0.41 -4.26 -11.48
N VAL A 23 1.13 -5.17 -12.16
CA VAL A 23 2.61 -5.21 -12.11
C VAL A 23 3.20 -3.92 -12.70
N PHE A 24 2.63 -3.41 -13.79
CA PHE A 24 3.07 -2.14 -14.38
C PHE A 24 2.81 -0.95 -13.45
N LEU A 25 1.63 -0.87 -12.83
CA LEU A 25 1.32 0.16 -11.82
C LEU A 25 2.27 0.05 -10.63
N ALA A 26 2.56 -1.16 -10.16
CA ALA A 26 3.50 -1.38 -9.06
C ALA A 26 4.89 -0.82 -9.39
N ALA A 27 5.38 -1.02 -10.61
CA ALA A 27 6.65 -0.47 -11.06
C ALA A 27 6.61 1.07 -11.17
N LEU A 28 5.54 1.61 -11.75
CA LEU A 28 5.35 3.05 -11.96
C LEU A 28 5.29 3.81 -10.62
N PHE A 29 4.48 3.31 -9.68
CA PHE A 29 4.31 3.93 -8.37
C PHE A 29 5.39 3.51 -7.37
N GLY A 30 6.17 2.46 -7.64
CA GLY A 30 7.20 1.96 -6.73
C GLY A 30 8.25 2.99 -6.34
N VAL A 31 8.70 3.81 -7.30
CA VAL A 31 9.67 4.89 -7.05
C VAL A 31 9.03 6.01 -6.24
N LEU A 32 7.82 6.43 -6.62
CA LEU A 32 7.05 7.48 -5.93
C LEU A 32 6.70 7.07 -4.50
N ALA A 33 6.34 5.80 -4.28
CA ALA A 33 6.03 5.23 -2.98
C ALA A 33 7.27 5.13 -2.08
N LYS A 34 8.45 4.81 -2.61
CA LYS A 34 9.71 4.85 -1.85
C LYS A 34 10.08 6.25 -1.41
N ILE A 35 10.00 7.23 -2.32
CA ILE A 35 10.31 8.63 -2.00
C ILE A 35 9.26 9.19 -1.03
N GLY A 36 7.98 9.03 -1.35
CA GLY A 36 6.85 9.49 -0.54
C GLY A 36 6.82 8.82 0.84
N GLY A 37 7.08 7.53 0.91
CA GLY A 37 7.20 6.78 2.17
C GLY A 37 8.36 7.26 3.03
N THR A 38 9.51 7.58 2.42
CA THR A 38 10.66 8.15 3.15
C THR A 38 10.36 9.53 3.71
N ILE A 39 9.70 10.39 2.92
CA ILE A 39 9.27 11.73 3.36
C ILE A 39 8.23 11.62 4.49
N LEU A 40 7.24 10.73 4.34
CA LEU A 40 6.23 10.48 5.36
C LEU A 40 6.85 9.94 6.65
N TYR A 41 7.83 9.06 6.56
CA TYR A 41 8.57 8.56 7.72
C TYR A 41 9.32 9.70 8.43
N PHE A 42 9.98 10.59 7.68
CA PHE A 42 10.62 11.77 8.25
C PHE A 42 9.61 12.70 8.96
N ILE A 43 8.46 12.96 8.33
CA ILE A 43 7.37 13.73 8.94
C ILE A 43 6.84 13.02 10.20
N ALA A 44 6.71 11.69 10.19
CA ALA A 44 6.25 10.91 11.32
C ALA A 44 7.21 11.01 12.52
N VAL A 45 8.53 11.03 12.28
CA VAL A 45 9.53 11.24 13.34
C VAL A 45 9.47 12.67 13.89
N CYS A 46 9.36 13.68 13.02
CA CYS A 46 9.23 15.07 13.43
C CYS A 46 7.95 15.32 14.24
N THR A 47 6.83 14.73 13.82
CA THR A 47 5.56 14.81 14.56
C THR A 47 5.66 14.06 15.89
N LEU A 48 6.29 12.88 15.95
CA LEU A 48 6.51 12.16 17.21
C LEU A 48 7.29 13.01 18.22
N LEU A 49 8.36 13.69 17.78
CA LEU A 49 9.10 14.63 18.64
C LEU A 49 8.21 15.78 19.14
N SER A 50 7.40 16.38 18.26
CA SER A 50 6.47 17.45 18.62
C SER A 50 5.40 16.97 19.63
N VAL A 51 4.86 15.77 19.45
CA VAL A 51 3.83 15.21 20.34
C VAL A 51 4.38 14.87 21.71
N ILE A 52 5.63 14.40 21.80
CA ILE A 52 6.32 14.20 23.09
C ILE A 52 6.35 15.53 23.86
N ILE A 53 6.74 16.63 23.21
CA ILE A 53 6.78 17.95 23.85
C ILE A 53 5.37 18.38 24.32
N ILE A 54 4.36 18.29 23.44
CA ILE A 54 2.96 18.66 23.75
C ILE A 54 2.41 17.82 24.91
N THR A 55 2.82 16.56 25.04
CA THR A 55 2.36 15.68 26.13
C THR A 55 2.73 16.24 27.50
N PHE A 56 3.90 16.85 27.64
CA PHE A 56 4.40 17.41 28.90
C PHE A 56 4.05 18.88 29.11
N MET A 57 3.49 19.56 28.11
CA MET A 57 3.02 20.93 28.27
C MET A 57 1.69 20.98 29.03
N ASN A 58 1.59 21.87 30.03
CA ASN A 58 0.39 22.04 30.84
C ASN A 58 -0.69 22.88 30.14
N ASP A 59 -0.32 23.62 29.10
CA ASP A 59 -1.21 24.54 28.38
C ASP A 59 -2.22 23.83 27.46
N PHE A 60 -2.04 22.52 27.23
CA PHE A 60 -2.88 21.74 26.33
C PHE A 60 -3.84 20.81 27.07
N SER A 61 -5.09 20.78 26.61
CA SER A 61 -6.11 19.86 27.12
C SER A 61 -5.75 18.39 26.84
N THR A 62 -6.24 17.48 27.67
CA THR A 62 -6.09 16.02 27.49
C THR A 62 -6.57 15.57 26.10
N ASN A 63 -7.67 16.14 25.61
CA ASN A 63 -8.21 15.80 24.28
C ASN A 63 -7.24 16.21 23.16
N SER A 64 -6.63 17.39 23.25
CA SER A 64 -5.62 17.84 22.29
C SER A 64 -4.40 16.92 22.27
N LYS A 65 -3.93 16.48 23.44
CA LYS A 65 -2.81 15.53 23.57
C LYS A 65 -3.15 14.18 22.91
N LEU A 66 -4.35 13.66 23.13
CA LEU A 66 -4.81 12.41 22.52
C LEU A 66 -4.92 12.50 21.00
N ILE A 67 -5.43 13.61 20.46
CA ILE A 67 -5.51 13.85 19.01
C ILE A 67 -4.11 13.89 18.38
N SER A 68 -3.16 14.53 19.05
CA SER A 68 -1.76 14.56 18.61
C SER A 68 -1.16 13.15 18.53
N TRP A 69 -1.37 12.31 19.55
CA TRP A 69 -0.94 10.90 19.51
C TRP A 69 -1.63 10.08 18.42
N ALA A 70 -2.94 10.28 18.21
CA ALA A 70 -3.67 9.64 17.13
C ALA A 70 -3.12 10.04 15.75
N ALA A 71 -2.73 11.30 15.56
CA ALA A 71 -2.11 11.76 14.33
C ALA A 71 -0.76 11.07 14.07
N VAL A 72 0.09 10.94 15.11
CA VAL A 72 1.38 10.22 15.00
C VAL A 72 1.17 8.76 14.57
N ILE A 73 0.22 8.06 15.19
CA ILE A 73 -0.11 6.67 14.82
C ILE A 73 -0.63 6.61 13.38
N GLY A 74 -1.54 7.52 13.00
CA GLY A 74 -2.10 7.59 11.66
C GLY A 74 -1.05 7.80 10.57
N PHE A 75 -0.13 8.76 10.77
CA PHE A 75 0.95 9.02 9.81
C PHE A 75 1.92 7.85 9.69
N ASN A 76 2.24 7.16 10.78
CA ASN A 76 3.10 5.97 10.73
C ASN A 76 2.44 4.82 9.96
N ILE A 77 1.16 4.53 10.23
CA ILE A 77 0.42 3.50 9.50
C ILE A 77 0.35 3.85 8.01
N LEU A 78 0.03 5.10 7.69
CA LEU A 78 -0.07 5.57 6.30
C LEU A 78 1.28 5.47 5.56
N ALA A 79 2.39 5.82 6.23
CA ALA A 79 3.73 5.70 5.68
C ALA A 79 4.07 4.26 5.32
N VAL A 80 3.83 3.32 6.25
CA VAL A 80 4.06 1.88 6.02
C VAL A 80 3.17 1.38 4.88
N LEU A 81 1.88 1.71 4.87
CA LEU A 81 0.95 1.29 3.81
C LEU A 81 1.42 1.76 2.42
N ILE A 82 1.84 3.03 2.31
CA ILE A 82 2.33 3.59 1.05
C ILE A 82 3.62 2.90 0.59
N THR A 83 4.54 2.59 1.50
CA THR A 83 5.77 1.86 1.14
C THR A 83 5.51 0.42 0.67
N GLN A 84 4.47 -0.23 1.18
CA GLN A 84 4.13 -1.62 0.90
C GLN A 84 3.20 -1.78 -0.32
N LEU A 85 2.46 -0.73 -0.69
CA LEU A 85 1.52 -0.71 -1.81
C LEU A 85 2.08 -1.25 -3.14
N PRO A 86 3.31 -0.87 -3.57
CA PRO A 86 3.92 -1.44 -4.78
C PRO A 86 4.13 -2.95 -4.69
N GLU A 87 4.55 -3.46 -3.54
CA GLU A 87 4.77 -4.89 -3.33
C GLU A 87 3.45 -5.65 -3.37
N ILE A 88 2.39 -5.11 -2.76
CA ILE A 88 1.03 -5.68 -2.79
C ILE A 88 0.50 -5.76 -4.22
N PHE A 89 0.62 -4.68 -5.00
CA PHE A 89 0.18 -4.69 -6.40
C PHE A 89 0.99 -5.64 -7.27
N SER A 90 2.31 -5.74 -7.04
CA SER A 90 3.16 -6.69 -7.75
C SER A 90 2.79 -8.14 -7.42
N ALA A 91 2.59 -8.47 -6.14
CA ALA A 91 2.19 -9.80 -5.71
C ALA A 91 0.81 -10.21 -6.24
N ALA A 92 -0.18 -9.30 -6.14
CA ALA A 92 -1.52 -9.53 -6.69
C ALA A 92 -1.50 -9.67 -8.21
N GLY A 93 -0.72 -8.84 -8.91
CA GLY A 93 -0.55 -8.92 -10.35
C GLY A 93 0.08 -10.24 -10.80
N ASN A 94 1.17 -10.65 -10.14
CA ASN A 94 1.83 -11.94 -10.41
C ASN A 94 0.92 -13.13 -10.14
N TYR A 95 0.12 -13.09 -9.08
CA TYR A 95 -0.89 -14.13 -8.80
C TYR A 95 -1.92 -14.24 -9.92
N LEU A 96 -2.48 -13.12 -10.39
CA LEU A 96 -3.46 -13.12 -11.48
C LEU A 96 -2.86 -13.60 -12.81
N VAL A 97 -1.60 -13.27 -13.09
CA VAL A 97 -0.87 -13.80 -14.25
C VAL A 97 -0.68 -15.31 -14.11
N SER A 98 -0.26 -15.82 -12.95
CA SER A 98 -0.07 -17.26 -12.72
C SER A 98 -1.37 -18.05 -12.88
N LEU A 99 -2.47 -17.52 -12.35
CA LEU A 99 -3.80 -18.10 -12.47
C LEU A 99 -4.28 -18.14 -13.94
N ALA A 100 -3.90 -17.15 -14.75
CA ALA A 100 -4.19 -17.13 -16.17
C ALA A 100 -3.35 -18.16 -16.95
N THR A 101 -2.07 -18.27 -16.64
CA THR A 101 -1.12 -19.18 -17.32
C THR A 101 -1.24 -20.63 -16.87
N GLY A 102 -1.87 -20.90 -15.71
CA GLY A 102 -2.02 -22.25 -15.16
C GLY A 102 -0.69 -22.81 -14.64
N THR A 103 0.18 -21.93 -14.13
CA THR A 103 1.50 -22.27 -13.59
C THR A 103 1.47 -22.60 -12.09
N ASP A 104 0.28 -22.54 -11.45
CA ASP A 104 0.05 -22.90 -10.05
C ASP A 104 -0.27 -24.41 -9.86
N GLU A 105 0.15 -25.27 -10.80
CA GLU A 105 0.10 -26.76 -10.67
C GLU A 105 1.46 -27.33 -10.27
#